data_AF-A0A6P5WGZ1-F1
#
_entry.id   AF-A0A6P5WGZ1-F1
#
_cell.length_a   1.000
_cell.length_b   1.000
_cell.length_c   1.000
_cell.angle_alpha   90.00
_cell.angle_beta   90.00
_cell.angle_gamma   90.00
#
_symmetry.space_group_name_H-M   'P 1'
#
loop_
_entity.id
_entity.type
_entity.pdbx_description
1 polymer ?
#
loop_
_entity_poly.entity_id
_entity_poly.type
_entity_poly.pdbx_seq_one_letter_code
_entity_poly.pdbx_strand_id
1 'polypeptide(L)'
;MAVYVAVMRNASITNRNGFMSLLKIYRETDAVHEKERILRTIASSPNLELVEEVLNFLISDEVRDQDIVCGFAGISLEGCEIAWRWLKVCSSLQNWFKVINALFFKPQLLI
;
A
#
# COMPACT_ATOMS: atom_id res chain seq x y z
N MET A 1 3.83 14.83 -0.97
CA MET A 1 3.21 13.77 -1.79
C MET A 1 3.89 13.65 -3.13
N ALA A 2 4.01 14.74 -3.90
CA ALA A 2 4.67 14.71 -5.22
C ALA A 2 6.07 14.07 -5.21
N VAL A 3 6.88 14.32 -4.18
CA VAL A 3 8.21 13.70 -4.01
C VAL A 3 8.11 12.17 -3.89
N TYR A 4 7.25 11.65 -3.01
CA TYR A 4 7.10 10.20 -2.81
C TYR A 4 6.54 9.50 -4.05
N VAL A 5 5.59 10.14 -4.73
CA VAL A 5 5.08 9.66 -6.02
C VAL A 5 6.21 9.62 -7.05
N ALA A 6 7.03 10.65 -7.16
CA ALA A 6 8.16 10.67 -8.10
C ALA A 6 9.19 9.57 -7.78
N VAL A 7 9.48 9.33 -6.49
CA VAL A 7 10.34 8.23 -6.06
C VAL A 7 9.76 6.89 -6.49
N MET A 8 8.48 6.64 -6.22
CA MET A 8 7.84 5.36 -6.55
C MET A 8 7.59 5.17 -8.03
N ARG A 9 7.33 6.23 -8.80
CA ARG A 9 7.22 6.12 -10.27
C ARG A 9 8.53 5.71 -10.93
N ASN A 10 9.68 5.95 -10.29
CA ASN A 10 10.99 5.50 -10.74
C ASN A 10 11.43 4.15 -10.14
N ALA A 11 10.65 3.61 -9.20
CA ALA A 11 10.96 2.35 -8.54
C ALA A 11 10.47 1.17 -9.38
N SER A 12 11.28 0.12 -9.42
CA SER A 12 10.98 -1.14 -10.09
C SER A 12 11.60 -2.32 -9.32
N ILE A 13 11.35 -3.55 -9.77
CA ILE A 13 11.99 -4.74 -9.20
C ILE A 13 13.53 -4.69 -9.31
N THR A 14 14.07 -4.03 -10.34
CA THR A 14 15.52 -3.87 -10.58
C THR A 14 16.10 -2.61 -9.94
N ASN A 15 15.26 -1.59 -9.65
CA ASN A 15 15.65 -0.36 -8.96
C ASN A 15 14.76 -0.14 -7.73
N ARG A 16 15.11 -0.81 -6.63
CA ARG A 16 14.29 -0.88 -5.41
C ARG A 16 14.61 0.21 -4.38
N ASN A 17 15.61 1.05 -4.63
CA ASN A 17 16.15 2.00 -3.64
C ASN A 17 15.07 2.95 -3.10
N GLY A 18 14.21 3.46 -3.98
CA GLY A 18 13.09 4.33 -3.60
C GLY A 18 12.09 3.63 -2.70
N PHE A 19 11.64 2.44 -3.10
CA PHE A 19 10.71 1.62 -2.32
C PHE A 19 11.25 1.28 -0.93
N MET A 20 12.50 0.79 -0.87
CA MET A 20 13.15 0.42 0.39
C MET A 20 13.34 1.63 1.33
N SER A 21 13.65 2.80 0.76
CA SER A 21 13.80 4.03 1.53
C SER A 21 12.47 4.47 2.15
N LEU A 22 11.37 4.39 1.39
CA LEU A 22 10.04 4.73 1.92
C LEU A 22 9.56 3.72 2.98
N LEU A 23 9.81 2.42 2.80
CA LEU A 23 9.51 1.41 3.83
C LEU A 23 10.31 1.65 5.11
N LYS A 24 11.58 2.02 4.98
CA LYS A 24 12.42 2.38 6.14
C LYS A 24 11.80 3.54 6.90
N ILE A 25 11.44 4.63 6.22
CA ILE A 25 10.83 5.81 6.85
C ILE A 25 9.50 5.42 7.51
N TYR A 26 8.66 4.62 6.85
CA TYR A 26 7.38 4.15 7.41
C TYR A 26 7.56 3.39 8.73
N ARG A 27 8.59 2.54 8.81
CA ARG A 27 8.90 1.73 9.99
C ARG A 27 9.52 2.54 11.12
N GLU A 28 10.37 3.51 10.80
CA GLU A 28 11.13 4.30 11.78
C GLU A 28 10.37 5.53 12.31
N THR A 29 9.40 6.05 11.57
CA THR A 29 8.67 7.25 11.99
C THR A 29 7.56 6.93 13.00
N ASP A 30 7.44 7.74 14.05
CA ASP A 30 6.28 7.70 14.97
C ASP A 30 5.13 8.62 14.50
N ALA A 31 5.38 9.47 13.50
CA ALA A 31 4.41 10.43 13.02
C ALA A 31 3.33 9.74 12.16
N VAL A 32 2.12 9.61 12.71
CA VAL A 32 0.97 8.98 12.03
C VAL A 32 0.69 9.60 10.66
N HIS A 33 0.74 10.94 10.57
CA HIS A 33 0.56 11.63 9.29
C HIS A 33 1.63 11.25 8.27
N GLU A 34 2.86 11.00 8.69
CA GLU A 34 3.93 10.63 7.78
C GLU A 34 3.76 9.19 7.26
N LYS A 35 3.32 8.27 8.12
CA LYS A 35 2.91 6.92 7.70
C LYS A 35 1.79 6.97 6.67
N GLU A 36 0.74 7.75 6.91
CA GLU A 36 -0.39 7.89 5.98
C GLU A 36 0.07 8.40 4.61
N ARG A 37 0.99 9.38 4.59
CA ARG A 37 1.54 9.96 3.36
C ARG A 37 2.33 8.96 2.54
N ILE A 38 3.11 8.10 3.20
CA ILE A 38 3.84 7.03 2.53
C ILE A 38 2.86 6.00 1.99
N LEU A 39 1.92 5.51 2.80
CA LEU A 39 0.92 4.54 2.37
C LEU A 39 0.14 5.06 1.14
N ARG A 40 -0.29 6.33 1.14
CA ARG A 40 -1.01 6.93 0.02
C ARG A 40 -0.22 7.03 -1.29
N THR A 41 1.09 6.83 -1.26
CA THR A 41 1.96 7.01 -2.43
C THR A 41 2.78 5.78 -2.80
N ILE A 42 2.88 4.79 -1.90
CA ILE A 42 3.77 3.63 -2.07
C ILE A 42 3.36 2.72 -3.23
N ALA A 43 2.09 2.73 -3.64
CA ALA A 43 1.59 1.93 -4.76
C ALA A 43 1.63 2.65 -6.13
N SER A 44 2.28 3.82 -6.24
CA SER A 44 2.23 4.64 -7.46
C SER A 44 3.20 4.21 -8.58
N SER A 45 3.94 3.11 -8.40
CA SER A 45 4.85 2.59 -9.41
C SER A 45 4.08 2.07 -10.63
N PRO A 46 4.58 2.26 -11.86
CA PRO A 46 4.06 1.56 -13.04
C PRO A 46 4.58 0.12 -13.15
N ASN A 47 5.57 -0.28 -12.33
CA ASN A 47 6.13 -1.62 -12.37
C ASN A 47 5.18 -2.60 -11.67
N LEU A 48 4.62 -3.47 -12.50
CA LEU A 48 3.60 -4.45 -12.16
C LEU A 48 3.98 -5.43 -11.04
N GLU A 49 5.19 -6.00 -11.08
CA GLU A 49 5.69 -6.92 -10.06
C GLU A 49 5.90 -6.21 -8.70
N LEU A 50 6.44 -4.98 -8.74
CA LEU A 50 6.62 -4.18 -7.53
C LEU A 50 5.29 -3.77 -6.91
N VAL A 51 4.26 -3.44 -7.71
CA VAL A 51 2.91 -3.14 -7.19
C VAL A 51 2.33 -4.34 -6.46
N GLU A 52 2.53 -5.56 -6.95
CA GLU A 52 2.09 -6.78 -6.26
C GLU A 52 2.76 -6.94 -4.88
N GLU A 53 4.07 -6.69 -4.79
CA GLU A 53 4.78 -6.68 -3.50
C GLU A 53 4.23 -5.61 -2.54
N VAL A 54 3.94 -4.42 -3.06
CA VAL A 54 3.34 -3.34 -2.28
C VAL A 54 1.97 -3.75 -1.74
N LEU A 55 1.13 -4.41 -2.54
CA LEU A 55 -0.18 -4.90 -2.11
C LEU A 55 -0.04 -5.95 -0.99
N ASN A 56 0.94 -6.84 -1.09
CA ASN A 56 1.23 -7.82 -0.04
C ASN A 56 1.69 -7.12 1.26
N PHE A 57 2.52 -6.08 1.16
CA PHE A 57 2.89 -5.25 2.31
C PHE A 57 1.66 -4.57 2.94
N LEU A 58 0.76 -4.00 2.14
CA LEU A 58 -0.43 -3.30 2.63
C LEU A 58 -1.36 -4.18 3.48
N ILE A 59 -1.43 -5.48 3.22
CA ILE A 59 -2.26 -6.41 4.02
C ILE A 59 -1.49 -7.22 5.05
N SER A 60 -0.19 -6.95 5.20
CA SER A 60 0.64 -7.54 6.24
C SER A 60 0.31 -6.98 7.61
N ASP A 61 0.76 -7.63 8.67
CA ASP A 61 0.53 -7.17 10.05
C ASP A 61 1.35 -5.90 10.39
N GLU A 62 2.21 -5.43 9.48
CA GLU A 62 2.92 -4.14 9.62
C GLU A 62 2.01 -2.92 9.36
N VAL A 63 0.89 -3.11 8.67
CA VAL A 63 -0.06 -2.05 8.32
C VAL A 63 -1.35 -2.27 9.10
N ARG A 64 -1.79 -1.24 9.83
CA ARG A 64 -3.05 -1.31 10.59
C ARG A 64 -4.20 -1.49 9.61
N ASP A 65 -5.17 -2.35 9.95
CA ASP A 65 -6.32 -2.62 9.08
C ASP A 65 -7.01 -1.34 8.57
N GLN A 66 -7.22 -0.36 9.44
CA GLN A 66 -7.85 0.92 9.07
C GLN A 66 -7.04 1.77 8.06
N ASP A 67 -5.72 1.57 7.96
CA ASP A 67 -4.84 2.34 7.08
C ASP A 67 -4.66 1.67 5.70
N ILE A 68 -5.10 0.42 5.55
CA ILE A 68 -5.01 -0.36 4.30
C ILE A 68 -5.60 0.44 3.13
N VAL A 69 -6.77 1.06 3.32
CA VAL A 69 -7.49 1.84 2.31
C VAL A 69 -6.65 3.00 1.77
N CYS A 70 -5.79 3.61 2.59
CA CYS A 70 -4.90 4.68 2.15
C CYS A 70 -3.91 4.18 1.10
N GLY A 71 -3.42 2.95 1.26
CA GLY A 71 -2.55 2.27 0.30
C GLY A 71 -3.17 2.10 -1.08
N PHE A 72 -4.41 1.63 -1.13
CA PHE A 72 -5.13 1.39 -2.38
C PHE A 72 -5.42 2.67 -3.16
N ALA A 73 -5.63 3.80 -2.48
CA ALA A 73 -5.84 5.10 -3.14
C ALA A 73 -4.62 5.58 -3.94
N GLY A 74 -3.42 5.04 -3.66
CA GLY A 74 -2.17 5.39 -4.33
C GLY A 74 -1.85 4.57 -5.58
N ILE A 75 -2.69 3.59 -5.94
CA ILE A 75 -2.44 2.69 -7.07
C ILE A 75 -2.46 3.48 -8.39
N SER A 76 -1.41 3.28 -9.19
CA SER A 76 -1.30 3.85 -10.53
C SER A 76 -2.34 3.25 -11.49
N LEU A 77 -2.71 3.97 -12.55
CA LEU A 77 -3.66 3.44 -13.55
C LEU A 77 -3.15 2.12 -14.17
N GLU A 78 -1.83 2.04 -14.37
CA GLU A 78 -1.11 0.88 -14.86
C GLU A 78 -1.19 -0.30 -13.88
N GLY A 79 -1.14 -0.03 -12.57
CA GLY A 79 -1.24 -1.02 -11.52
C GLY A 79 -2.66 -1.50 -11.20
N CYS A 80 -3.71 -0.80 -11.67
CA CYS A 80 -5.10 -1.13 -11.37
C CYS A 80 -5.50 -2.54 -11.81
N GLU A 81 -5.10 -2.97 -13.01
CA GLU A 81 -5.43 -4.30 -13.51
C GLU A 81 -4.80 -5.40 -12.63
N ILE A 82 -3.57 -5.19 -12.19
CA ILE A 82 -2.89 -6.10 -11.28
C ILE A 82 -3.52 -6.09 -9.91
N ALA A 83 -3.82 -4.92 -9.34
CA ALA A 83 -4.52 -4.84 -8.07
C ALA A 83 -5.86 -5.57 -8.12
N TRP A 84 -6.58 -5.45 -9.23
CA TRP A 84 -7.83 -6.16 -9.45
C TRP A 84 -7.63 -7.68 -9.60
N ARG A 85 -6.59 -8.12 -10.32
CA ARG A 85 -6.25 -9.54 -10.45
C ARG A 85 -5.79 -10.14 -9.12
N TRP A 86 -4.93 -9.44 -8.40
CA TRP A 86 -4.44 -9.79 -7.07
C TRP A 86 -5.59 -9.92 -6.06
N LEU A 87 -6.58 -9.01 -6.13
CA LEU A 87 -7.79 -9.11 -5.30
C LEU A 87 -8.65 -10.34 -5.65
N LYS A 88 -8.67 -10.75 -6.93
CA LYS A 88 -9.49 -11.87 -7.43
C LYS A 88 -8.84 -13.26 -7.32
N VAL A 89 -7.52 -13.39 -7.34
CA VAL A 89 -6.83 -14.68 -7.54
C VAL A 89 -6.27 -15.30 -6.23
N CYS A 90 -6.69 -16.56 -6.00
CA CYS A 90 -6.16 -17.64 -5.15
C CYS A 90 -6.02 -17.56 -3.62
N SER A 91 -6.34 -16.46 -2.94
CA SER A 91 -6.55 -16.44 -1.47
C SER A 91 -7.83 -15.68 -1.07
N SER A 92 -8.79 -15.71 -2.00
CA SER A 92 -9.80 -14.67 -2.27
C SER A 92 -10.75 -14.32 -1.12
N LEU A 93 -10.92 -15.15 -0.09
CA LEU A 93 -11.68 -14.71 1.09
C LEU A 93 -10.84 -13.80 1.99
N GLN A 94 -9.58 -14.12 2.28
CA GLN A 94 -8.86 -13.43 3.34
C GLN A 94 -8.42 -12.01 2.94
N ASN A 95 -7.91 -11.81 1.72
CA ASN A 95 -7.54 -10.48 1.23
C ASN A 95 -8.78 -9.59 1.09
N TRP A 96 -9.84 -10.13 0.50
CA TRP A 96 -11.13 -9.45 0.37
C TRP A 96 -11.73 -9.10 1.73
N PHE A 97 -11.73 -10.03 2.70
CA PHE A 97 -12.21 -9.78 4.05
C PHE A 97 -11.37 -8.73 4.78
N LYS A 98 -10.03 -8.77 4.68
CA LYS A 98 -9.18 -7.74 5.27
C LYS A 98 -9.48 -6.36 4.68
N VAL A 99 -9.60 -6.24 3.36
CA VAL A 99 -9.94 -4.97 2.69
C VAL A 99 -11.36 -4.50 3.03
N ILE A 100 -12.35 -5.39 3.07
CA ILE A 100 -13.71 -5.04 3.51
C ILE A 100 -13.73 -4.61 4.97
N ASN A 101 -13.02 -5.32 5.86
CA ASN A 101 -12.93 -4.93 7.26
C ASN A 101 -12.30 -3.55 7.40
N ALA A 102 -11.23 -3.26 6.65
CA ALA A 102 -10.64 -1.93 6.58
C ALA A 102 -11.63 -0.84 6.13
N LEU A 103 -12.51 -1.15 5.17
CA LEU A 103 -13.48 -0.21 4.60
C LEU A 103 -14.72 0.00 5.48
N PHE A 104 -15.26 -1.07 6.07
CA PHE A 104 -16.59 -1.08 6.71
C PHE A 104 -16.53 -1.25 8.23
N PHE A 105 -15.45 -1.79 8.77
CA PHE A 105 -15.24 -1.98 10.21
C PHE A 105 -14.07 -1.12 10.67
N LYS A 106 -14.30 0.19 10.81
CA LYS A 106 -13.39 1.04 11.58
C LYS A 106 -13.32 0.49 13.01
N PRO A 107 -12.13 0.38 13.64
CA PRO A 107 -12.07 0.28 15.09
C PRO A 107 -12.82 1.50 15.63
N GLN A 108 -13.88 1.25 16.39
CA GLN A 108 -14.53 2.28 17.18
C GLN A 108 -13.43 2.96 17.99
N LEU A 109 -13.26 4.25 17.77
CA LEU A 109 -12.60 5.11 18.73
C LEU A 109 -13.39 4.92 20.03
N LEU A 110 -12.82 4.19 20.99
CA LEU A 110 -13.21 4.30 22.39
C LEU A 110 -12.81 5.71 22.82
N ILE A 111 -13.74 6.65 22.66
CA ILE A 111 -13.91 7.83 23.49
C ILE A 111 -15.38 7.86 23.89
#